data_AF-A0A4U9DD16-F1
#
_entry.id   AF-A0A4U9DD16-F1
#
_cell.length_a   1.000
_cell.length_b   1.000
_cell.length_c   1.000
_cell.angle_alpha   90.00
_cell.angle_beta   90.00
_cell.angle_gamma   90.00
#
_symmetry.space_group_name_H-M   'P 1'
#
loop_
_entity.id
_entity.type
_entity.pdbx_description
1 polymer ?
#
loop_
_entity_poly.entity_id
_entity_poly.type
_entity_poly.pdbx_seq_one_letter_code
_entity_poly.pdbx_strand_id
1 'polypeptide(L)'
;MGKLGSVATLAQKAVGRKDITVLADKGYYSRSDIKTVLDSGAVALVPKGDTSGAERKGLYNRSMFRYNREKDVYVCPMGNELQNRFTSIEDGLEQQFVL
;
A
#
# COMPACT_ATOMS: atom_id res chain seq x y z
N MET A 1 7.67 -5.75 -11.01
CA MET A 1 8.83 -6.15 -10.18
C MET A 1 9.19 -4.99 -9.27
N GLY A 2 8.93 -5.10 -7.97
CA GLY A 2 9.70 -4.36 -6.97
C GLY A 2 11.01 -5.12 -6.69
N LYS A 3 12.01 -4.44 -6.14
CA LYS A 3 13.25 -5.07 -5.62
C LYS A 3 13.37 -4.94 -4.11
N LEU A 4 12.37 -4.34 -3.46
CA LEU A 4 12.39 -3.99 -2.04
C LEU A 4 12.48 -5.25 -1.17
N GLY A 5 11.64 -6.25 -1.42
CA GLY A 5 11.59 -7.47 -0.60
C GLY A 5 12.91 -8.25 -0.66
N SER A 6 13.46 -8.41 -1.88
CA SER A 6 14.74 -9.09 -2.08
C SER A 6 15.91 -8.35 -1.42
N VAL A 7 15.98 -7.02 -1.56
CA VAL A 7 17.08 -6.22 -1.01
C VAL A 7 16.99 -6.17 0.53
N ALA A 8 15.77 -6.03 1.08
CA ALA A 8 15.56 -6.08 2.52
C ALA A 8 16.04 -7.39 3.14
N THR A 9 15.72 -8.52 2.52
CA THR A 9 16.17 -9.85 2.99
C THR A 9 17.70 -9.98 2.95
N LEU A 10 18.34 -9.48 1.90
CA LEU A 10 19.80 -9.45 1.81
C LEU A 10 20.44 -8.55 2.86
N ALA A 11 19.85 -7.37 3.11
CA ALA A 11 20.29 -6.45 4.14
C ALA A 11 20.18 -7.08 5.55
N GLN A 12 19.06 -7.74 5.85
CA GLN A 12 18.90 -8.48 7.11
C GLN A 12 20.00 -9.53 7.31
N LYS A 13 20.34 -10.29 6.26
CA LYS A 13 21.43 -11.29 6.30
C LYS A 13 22.80 -10.65 6.51
N ALA A 14 23.09 -9.56 5.80
CA ALA A 14 24.36 -8.86 5.91
C ALA A 14 24.58 -8.21 7.27
N VAL A 15 23.51 -7.65 7.85
CA VAL A 15 23.53 -7.00 9.18
C VAL A 15 23.37 -8.01 10.32
N GLY A 16 22.88 -9.22 10.04
CA GLY A 16 22.60 -10.24 11.05
C GLY A 16 21.40 -9.93 11.95
N ARG A 17 20.45 -9.11 11.47
CA ARG A 17 19.25 -8.69 12.22
C ARG A 17 18.00 -8.76 11.35
N LYS A 18 16.89 -9.21 11.93
CA LYS A 18 15.58 -9.24 11.25
C LYS A 18 14.79 -7.95 11.44
N ASP A 19 14.90 -7.32 12.61
CA ASP A 19 14.15 -6.13 13.03
C ASP A 19 14.71 -4.82 12.44
N ILE A 20 14.83 -4.73 11.12
CA ILE A 20 15.34 -3.54 10.43
C ILE A 20 14.20 -2.67 9.90
N THR A 21 14.45 -1.36 9.80
CA THR A 21 13.58 -0.43 9.06
C THR A 21 14.21 -0.10 7.71
N VAL A 22 13.49 -0.35 6.62
CA VAL A 22 13.93 -0.13 5.25
C VAL A 22 13.24 1.11 4.69
N LEU A 23 14.02 2.16 4.46
CA LEU A 23 13.58 3.38 3.76
C LEU A 23 13.92 3.25 2.28
N ALA A 24 12.94 3.42 1.39
CA ALA A 24 13.17 3.37 -0.05
C ALA A 24 12.34 4.40 -0.82
N ASP A 25 12.80 4.77 -2.01
CA ASP A 25 12.10 5.66 -2.93
C ASP A 25 10.78 5.05 -3.43
N LYS A 26 9.84 5.90 -3.89
CA LYS A 26 8.55 5.49 -4.45
C LYS A 26 8.65 4.48 -5.60
N GLY A 27 9.76 4.46 -6.35
CA GLY A 27 10.02 3.48 -7.41
C GLY A 27 10.12 2.05 -6.91
N TYR A 28 10.35 1.85 -5.61
CA TYR A 28 10.36 0.55 -4.94
C TYR A 28 8.98 0.15 -4.39
N TYR A 29 7.95 0.97 -4.59
CA TYR A 29 6.61 0.68 -4.08
C TYR A 29 6.01 -0.52 -4.83
N SER A 30 5.91 -1.65 -4.14
CA SER A 30 5.26 -2.87 -4.59
C SER A 30 4.55 -3.46 -3.38
N ARG A 31 3.24 -3.66 -3.46
CA ARG A 31 2.47 -4.19 -2.32
C ARG A 31 2.94 -5.59 -1.91
N SER A 32 3.28 -6.44 -2.88
CA SER A 32 3.80 -7.78 -2.62
C SER A 32 5.18 -7.75 -1.99
N ASP A 33 6.05 -6.83 -2.42
CA ASP A 33 7.35 -6.64 -1.77
C ASP A 33 7.21 -6.09 -0.36
N ILE A 34 6.34 -5.09 -0.15
CA ILE A 34 6.07 -4.53 1.19
C ILE A 34 5.56 -5.64 2.12
N LYS A 35 4.65 -6.49 1.64
CA LYS A 35 4.21 -7.67 2.39
C LYS A 35 5.39 -8.61 2.71
N THR A 36 6.26 -8.86 1.74
CA THR A 36 7.47 -9.70 1.94
C THR A 36 8.38 -9.12 3.03
N VAL A 37 8.59 -7.79 3.06
CA VAL A 37 9.38 -7.12 4.11
C VAL A 37 8.72 -7.27 5.48
N LEU A 38 7.40 -7.09 5.55
CA LEU A 38 6.64 -7.26 6.80
C LEU A 38 6.69 -8.70 7.30
N ASP A 39 6.48 -9.68 6.41
CA ASP A 39 6.54 -11.11 6.71
C ASP A 39 7.96 -11.54 7.16
N SER A 40 9.02 -10.84 6.74
CA SER A 40 10.40 -11.12 7.17
C SER A 40 10.74 -10.54 8.55
N GLY A 41 9.82 -9.80 9.18
CA GLY A 41 10.01 -9.15 10.48
C GLY A 41 10.65 -7.76 10.41
N ALA A 42 10.77 -7.18 9.21
CA ALA A 42 11.24 -5.83 8.99
C ALA A 42 10.06 -4.85 8.79
N VAL A 43 10.37 -3.55 8.82
CA VAL A 43 9.42 -2.47 8.52
C VAL A 43 9.82 -1.79 7.21
N ALA A 44 8.86 -1.50 6.35
CA ALA A 44 9.08 -0.76 5.11
C ALA A 44 8.48 0.64 5.18
N LEU A 45 9.30 1.67 4.95
CA LEU A 45 8.90 3.06 4.77
C LEU A 45 9.10 3.42 3.30
N VAL A 46 8.04 3.30 2.50
CA VAL A 46 8.10 3.55 1.05
C VAL A 46 6.93 4.45 0.64
N PRO A 47 7.19 5.64 0.07
CA PRO A 47 6.12 6.52 -0.39
C PRO A 47 5.28 5.81 -1.46
N LYS A 48 3.96 5.89 -1.33
CA LYS A 48 3.05 5.40 -2.36
C LYS A 48 2.98 6.40 -3.51
N GLY A 49 3.33 5.96 -4.71
CA GLY A 49 3.16 6.77 -5.92
C GLY A 49 1.71 6.77 -6.43
N ASP A 50 1.29 7.89 -7.00
CA ASP A 50 0.02 8.02 -7.72
C ASP A 50 0.17 7.60 -9.19
N THR A 51 -0.23 6.37 -9.50
CA THR A 51 -0.05 5.78 -10.84
C THR A 51 -1.30 5.82 -11.72
N SER A 52 -2.46 6.20 -11.18
CA SER A 52 -3.75 6.11 -11.90
C SER A 52 -3.94 7.17 -12.98
N GLY A 53 -3.12 8.22 -13.00
CA GLY A 53 -3.31 9.39 -13.86
C GLY A 53 -4.65 10.11 -13.64
N ALA A 54 -5.36 9.79 -12.55
CA ALA A 54 -6.69 10.34 -12.24
C ALA A 54 -6.65 11.86 -12.14
N GLU A 55 -5.63 12.40 -11.47
CA GLU A 55 -5.43 13.83 -11.32
C GLU A 55 -5.32 14.55 -12.68
N ARG A 56 -4.55 13.98 -13.62
CA ARG A 56 -4.43 14.52 -14.99
C ARG A 56 -5.76 14.51 -15.75
N LYS A 57 -6.68 13.64 -15.37
CA LYS A 57 -8.03 13.51 -15.95
C LYS A 57 -9.09 14.31 -15.16
N GLY A 58 -8.70 15.08 -14.14
CA GLY A 58 -9.63 15.79 -13.25
C GLY A 58 -10.47 14.87 -12.36
N LEU A 59 -10.08 13.60 -12.23
CA LEU A 59 -10.75 12.62 -11.38
C LEU A 59 -10.14 12.60 -9.97
N TYR A 60 -10.96 12.26 -8.97
CA TYR A 60 -10.48 12.12 -7.60
C TYR A 60 -9.54 10.94 -7.44
N ASN A 61 -8.35 11.20 -6.89
CA ASN A 61 -7.42 10.15 -6.49
C ASN A 61 -7.89 9.50 -5.18
N ARG A 62 -7.57 8.22 -4.98
CA ARG A 62 -7.74 7.49 -3.73
C ARG A 62 -7.20 8.24 -2.50
N SER A 63 -6.13 9.02 -2.64
CA SER A 63 -5.58 9.84 -1.55
C SER A 63 -6.57 10.88 -1.00
N MET A 64 -7.59 11.25 -1.78
CA MET A 64 -8.62 12.20 -1.37
C MET A 64 -9.81 11.55 -0.65
N PHE A 65 -9.88 10.22 -0.62
CA PHE A 65 -10.91 9.48 0.11
C PHE A 65 -10.42 9.20 1.53
N ARG A 66 -11.27 9.44 2.53
CA ARG A 66 -10.94 9.24 3.96
C ARG A 66 -11.62 7.99 4.48
N TYR A 67 -10.89 7.12 5.14
CA TYR A 67 -11.49 5.93 5.76
C TYR A 67 -12.05 6.27 7.15
N ASN A 68 -13.35 6.03 7.35
CA ASN A 68 -14.02 6.10 8.65
C ASN A 68 -14.02 4.71 9.30
N ARG A 69 -13.24 4.56 10.38
CA ARG A 69 -13.09 3.28 11.08
C ARG A 69 -14.32 2.85 11.87
N GLU A 70 -15.09 3.80 12.40
CA GLU A 70 -16.26 3.50 13.23
C GLU A 70 -17.39 2.87 12.41
N LYS A 71 -17.51 3.30 11.15
CA LYS A 71 -18.53 2.84 10.22
C LYS A 71 -18.04 1.83 9.19
N ASP A 72 -16.73 1.59 9.11
CA ASP A 72 -16.07 0.79 8.07
C ASP A 72 -16.43 1.23 6.63
N VAL A 73 -16.41 2.56 6.38
CA VAL A 73 -16.73 3.15 5.07
C VAL A 73 -15.66 4.13 4.62
N TYR A 74 -15.57 4.36 3.32
CA TYR A 74 -14.77 5.46 2.76
C TYR A 74 -15.65 6.68 2.53
N VAL A 75 -15.18 7.87 2.89
CA VAL A 75 -15.85 9.15 2.63
C VAL A 75 -15.15 9.82 1.46
N CYS A 76 -15.91 10.13 0.41
CA CYS A 76 -15.38 10.80 -0.77
C CYS A 76 -15.16 12.31 -0.52
N PRO A 77 -14.44 13.03 -1.41
CA PRO A 77 -14.20 14.47 -1.25
C PRO A 77 -15.46 15.33 -1.15
N MET A 78 -16.59 14.86 -1.69
CA MET A 78 -17.90 15.53 -1.59
C MET A 78 -18.66 15.21 -0.31
N GLY A 79 -18.12 14.38 0.58
CA GLY A 79 -18.74 14.01 1.86
C GLY A 79 -19.66 12.79 1.81
N ASN A 80 -19.84 12.16 0.65
CA ASN A 80 -20.66 10.94 0.54
C ASN A 80 -19.91 9.73 1.10
N GLU A 81 -20.64 8.86 1.81
CA GLU A 81 -20.13 7.57 2.31
C GLU A 81 -20.21 6.52 1.20
N LEU A 82 -19.13 5.77 1.05
CA LEU A 82 -18.98 4.69 0.08
C LEU A 82 -18.94 3.36 0.83
N GLN A 83 -19.94 2.52 0.57
CA GLN A 83 -20.07 1.23 1.26
C GLN A 83 -19.22 0.16 0.57
N ASN A 84 -18.71 -0.79 1.36
CA ASN A 84 -18.04 -1.96 0.82
C ASN A 84 -19.04 -2.82 0.05
N ARG A 85 -18.78 -3.04 -1.24
CA ARG A 85 -19.60 -3.86 -2.11
C ARG A 85 -19.14 -5.32 -2.09
N PHE A 86 -17.83 -5.53 -2.21
CA PHE A 86 -17.20 -6.84 -2.14
C PHE A 86 -15.69 -6.70 -1.93
N THR A 87 -15.10 -7.81 -1.49
CA THR A 87 -13.66 -7.97 -1.35
C THR A 87 -13.16 -8.97 -2.39
N SER A 88 -11.96 -8.75 -2.94
CA SER A 88 -11.29 -9.73 -3.80
C SER A 88 -9.83 -9.87 -3.41
N ILE A 89 -9.26 -11.05 -3.69
CA ILE A 89 -7.83 -11.30 -3.52
C ILE A 89 -7.17 -11.20 -4.89
N GLU A 90 -6.28 -10.23 -5.05
CA GLU A 90 -5.47 -10.07 -6.26
C GLU A 90 -3.99 -10.15 -5.87
N ASP A 91 -3.21 -11.00 -6.54
CA ASP A 91 -1.80 -11.23 -6.23
C ASP A 91 -1.52 -11.56 -4.75
N GLY A 92 -2.44 -12.29 -4.10
CA GLY A 92 -2.35 -12.65 -2.68
C GLY A 92 -2.61 -11.49 -1.71
N LEU A 93 -3.17 -10.38 -2.19
CA LEU A 93 -3.49 -9.19 -1.42
C LEU A 93 -4.99 -8.91 -1.45
N GLU A 94 -5.54 -8.58 -0.30
CA GLU A 94 -6.94 -8.19 -0.17
C GLU A 94 -7.19 -6.79 -0.76
N GLN A 95 -8.25 -6.68 -1.55
CA GLN A 95 -8.74 -5.44 -2.14
C GLN A 95 -10.23 -5.26 -1.85
N GLN A 96 -10.58 -4.10 -1.31
CA GLN A 96 -11.97 -3.69 -1.07
C GLN A 96 -12.46 -2.81 -2.22
N PHE A 97 -13.65 -3.14 -2.75
CA PHE A 97 -14.32 -2.38 -3.80
C PHE A 97 -15.51 -1.64 -3.18
N VAL A 98 -15.49 -0.31 -3.27
CA VAL A 98 -16.47 0.57 -2.62
C VAL A 98 -17.23 1.41 -3.66
N LEU A 99 -18.47 1.77 -3.37
CA LEU A 99 -19.36 2.58 -4.21
C LEU A 99 -20.02 3.69 -3.41
#